data_AF-A0A518XE57-F1
#
_entry.id   AF-A0A518XE57-F1
#
_cell.length_a   1.000
_cell.length_b   1.000
_cell.length_c   1.000
_cell.angle_alpha   90.00
_cell.angle_beta   90.00
_cell.angle_gamma   90.00
#
_symmetry.space_group_name_H-M   'P 1'
#
loop_
_entity.id
_entity.type
_entity.pdbx_description
1 polymer ?
#
loop_
_entity_poly.entity_id
_entity_poly.type
_entity_poly.pdbx_seq_one_letter_code
_entity_poly.pdbx_strand_id
1 'polypeptide(L)' 'MYEEIRKNKTAIFDEKVKPVIEELIEYGYGYTALANALNTRGVLSRWGTPWTIDSVKKTLKRLEMKTL' A
#
# COMPACT_ATOMS: atom_id res chain seq x y z
N MET A 1 24.58 0.14 -5.83
CA MET A 1 24.50 -0.82 -4.71
C MET A 1 23.34 -0.56 -3.74
N TYR A 2 23.39 0.42 -2.81
CA TYR A 2 22.31 0.58 -1.81
C TYR A 2 20.96 1.02 -2.39
N GLU A 3 20.96 1.83 -3.44
CA GLU A 3 19.74 2.28 -4.09
C GLU A 3 19.00 1.15 -4.81
N GLU A 4 19.72 0.27 -5.49
CA GLU A 4 19.14 -0.91 -6.17
C GLU A 4 18.52 -1.86 -5.15
N ILE A 5 19.19 -2.09 -4.02
CA ILE A 5 18.66 -2.91 -2.93
C ILE A 5 17.34 -2.33 -2.41
N ARG A 6 17.26 -0.99 -2.25
CA ARG A 6 16.04 -0.30 -1.81
C ARG A 6 14.92 -0.41 -2.84
N LYS A 7 15.24 -0.26 -4.13
CA LYS A 7 14.27 -0.41 -5.24
C LYS A 7 13.71 -1.83 -5.27
N ASN A 8 14.57 -2.85 -5.19
CA ASN A 8 14.13 -4.25 -5.20
C ASN A 8 13.24 -4.59 -4.00
N LYS A 9 13.60 -4.14 -2.78
CA LYS A 9 12.74 -4.33 -1.60
C LYS A 9 11.38 -3.65 -1.75
N THR A 10 11.35 -2.48 -2.39
CA THR A 10 10.11 -1.74 -2.65
C THR A 10 9.24 -2.49 -3.66
N ALA A 11 9.82 -2.99 -4.75
CA ALA A 11 9.09 -3.78 -5.76
C ALA A 11 8.47 -5.05 -5.16
N ILE A 12 9.23 -5.80 -4.35
CA ILE A 12 8.73 -7.01 -3.68
C ILE A 12 7.59 -6.68 -2.71
N PHE A 13 7.68 -5.57 -1.99
CA PHE A 13 6.59 -5.12 -1.11
C PHE A 13 5.36 -4.72 -1.92
N ASP A 14 5.56 -3.97 -3.00
CA ASP A 14 4.50 -3.48 -3.87
C ASP A 14 3.74 -4.64 -4.52
N GLU A 15 4.44 -5.65 -5.06
CA GLU A 15 3.83 -6.87 -5.61
C GLU A 15 2.96 -7.62 -4.61
N LYS A 16 3.38 -7.68 -3.33
CA LYS A 16 2.62 -8.36 -2.28
C LYS A 16 1.38 -7.60 -1.83
N VAL A 17 1.49 -6.28 -1.71
CA VAL A 17 0.40 -5.46 -1.18
C VAL A 17 -0.65 -5.11 -2.25
N LYS A 18 -0.22 -5.05 -3.52
CA LYS A 18 -1.06 -4.70 -4.67
C LYS A 18 -2.40 -5.46 -4.70
N PRO A 19 -2.47 -6.80 -4.65
CA PRO A 19 -3.74 -7.52 -4.75
C PRO A 19 -4.69 -7.20 -3.58
N VAL A 20 -4.16 -6.95 -2.38
CA VAL A 20 -4.97 -6.58 -1.20
C VAL A 20 -5.57 -5.18 -1.38
N ILE A 21 -4.79 -4.25 -1.94
CA ILE A 21 -5.26 -2.89 -2.20
C ILE A 21 -6.30 -2.89 -3.34
N GLU A 22 -6.07 -3.65 -4.41
CA GLU A 22 -7.02 -3.78 -5.53
C GLU A 22 -8.37 -4.32 -5.05
N GLU A 23 -8.37 -5.40 -4.28
CA GLU A 23 -9.58 -5.98 -3.68
C GLU A 23 -10.37 -4.92 -2.89
N LEU A 24 -9.68 -4.14 -2.03
CA LEU A 24 -10.33 -3.12 -1.23
C LEU A 24 -10.86 -1.94 -2.08
N ILE A 25 -10.16 -1.56 -3.15
CA ILE A 25 -10.62 -0.53 -4.08
C ILE A 25 -11.86 -1.01 -4.84
N GLU A 26 -11.91 -2.27 -5.26
CA GLU A 26 -13.09 -2.88 -5.89
C GLU A 26 -14.31 -2.86 -4.98
N TYR A 27 -14.12 -3.03 -3.67
CA TYR A 27 -15.18 -2.85 -2.68
C TYR A 27 -15.56 -1.38 -2.42
N GLY A 28 -14.92 -0.43 -3.07
CA GLY A 28 -15.22 1.00 -2.97
C GLY A 28 -14.55 1.73 -1.81
N TYR A 29 -13.44 1.19 -1.27
CA TYR A 29 -12.76 1.82 -0.13
C TYR A 29 -11.94 3.03 -0.57
N GLY A 30 -12.37 4.23 -0.15
CA GLY A 30 -11.57 5.46 -0.25
C GLY A 30 -10.34 5.46 0.67
N TYR A 31 -9.53 6.51 0.64
CA TYR A 31 -8.22 6.56 1.32
C TYR A 31 -8.23 6.19 2.82
N THR A 32 -9.16 6.76 3.59
CA THR A 32 -9.27 6.50 5.03
C THR A 32 -9.69 5.06 5.31
N ALA A 33 -10.65 4.55 4.53
CA ALA A 33 -11.13 3.19 4.66
C ALA A 33 -10.03 2.18 4.31
N LEU A 34 -9.22 2.44 3.29
CA LEU A 34 -8.05 1.62 2.93
C LEU A 34 -7.05 1.52 4.09
N ALA A 35 -6.67 2.65 4.70
CA ALA A 35 -5.73 2.65 5.81
C ALA A 35 -6.25 1.80 6.98
N ASN A 36 -7.53 1.97 7.33
CA ASN A 36 -8.16 1.20 8.40
C ASN A 36 -8.24 -0.30 8.04
N ALA A 37 -8.68 -0.64 6.84
CA ALA A 37 -8.82 -2.02 6.40
C ALA A 37 -7.48 -2.77 6.37
N LEU A 38 -6.42 -2.12 5.87
CA LEU A 38 -5.07 -2.70 5.86
C LEU A 38 -4.55 -2.95 7.28
N ASN A 39 -4.75 -1.99 8.18
CA ASN A 39 -4.37 -2.14 9.58
C ASN A 39 -5.15 -3.26 10.29
N THR A 40 -6.47 -3.33 10.07
CA THR A 40 -7.34 -4.38 10.64
C THR A 40 -6.94 -5.77 10.13
N ARG A 41 -6.51 -5.87 8.87
CA ARG A 41 -5.99 -7.12 8.27
C ARG A 41 -4.56 -7.46 8.72
N GLY A 42 -3.93 -6.65 9.57
CA GLY A 42 -2.57 -6.86 10.04
C GLY A 42 -1.50 -6.61 8.97
N VAL A 43 -1.84 -5.95 7.86
CA VAL A 43 -0.89 -5.62 6.79
C VAL A 43 -0.09 -4.41 7.22
N LEU A 44 1.22 -4.56 7.39
CA LEU A 44 2.11 -3.44 7.68
C LEU A 44 2.51 -2.70 6.41
N SER A 45 2.79 -1.40 6.53
CA SER A 45 3.34 -0.61 5.43
C SER A 45 4.78 -1.03 5.10
N ARG A 46 5.35 -0.46 4.03
CA ARG A 46 6.73 -0.72 3.61
C ARG A 46 7.77 -0.53 4.72
N TRP A 47 7.49 0.32 5.70
CA TRP A 47 8.38 0.63 6.82
C TRP A 47 8.10 -0.21 8.07
N GLY A 48 7.17 -1.17 8.01
CA GLY A 48 6.75 -1.95 9.17
C GLY A 48 5.83 -1.18 10.13
N THR A 49 5.36 0.01 9.74
CA THR A 49 4.45 0.83 10.56
C THR A 49 3.00 0.65 10.12
N PRO A 50 2.01 0.99 10.98
CA PRO A 50 0.62 1.08 10.57
C PRO A 50 0.42 2.04 9.37
N TRP A 51 -0.62 1.77 8.59
CA TRP A 51 -1.05 2.59 7.48
C TRP A 51 -1.71 3.88 7.97
N THR A 52 -1.25 4.99 7.40
CA THR A 52 -1.90 6.30 7.44
C THR A 52 -2.44 6.65 6.04
N ILE A 53 -3.35 7.62 5.97
CA ILE A 53 -3.86 8.16 4.69
C ILE A 53 -2.72 8.57 3.75
N ASP A 54 -1.67 9.21 4.28
CA ASP A 54 -0.53 9.64 3.47
C ASP A 54 0.30 8.47 2.95
N SER A 55 0.46 7.42 3.75
CA SER A 55 1.15 6.19 3.32
C SER A 55 0.36 5.44 2.24
N VAL A 56 -0.98 5.47 2.30
CA VAL A 56 -1.86 4.95 1.27
C VAL A 56 -1.68 5.77 -0.01
N LYS A 57 -1.82 7.10 0.04
CA LYS A 57 -1.63 7.98 -1.12
C LYS A 57 -0.27 7.78 -1.80
N LYS A 58 0.81 7.71 -1.02
CA LYS A 58 2.16 7.47 -1.54
C LYS A 58 2.30 6.10 -2.20
N THR A 59 1.61 5.08 -1.68
CA THR A 59 1.65 3.73 -2.25
C THR A 59 0.81 3.63 -3.50
N LEU A 60 -0.42 4.16 -3.50
CA LEU A 60 -1.26 4.25 -4.69
C LEU A 60 -0.57 5.00 -5.83
N LYS A 61 0.07 6.14 -5.53
CA LYS A 61 0.85 6.88 -6.53
C LYS A 61 1.98 6.04 -7.13
N ARG A 62 2.66 5.22 -6.33
CA ARG A 62 3.76 4.35 -6.78
C ARG A 62 3.26 3.15 -7.59
N LEU A 63 2.07 2.65 -7.26
CA LEU A 63 1.39 1.56 -7.98
C LEU A 63 0.59 2.05 -9.19
N GLU A 64 0.57 3.37 -9.45
CA GLU A 64 -0.25 4.01 -10.50
C GLU A 64 -1.76 3.72 -10.37
N MET A 65 -2.23 3.58 -9.13
CA MET A 65 -3.62 3.28 -8.79
C MET A 65 -4.38 4.52 -8.30
N LYS A 66 -5.70 4.48 -8.47
CA LYS A 66 -6.62 5.47 -7.92
C LYS A 66 -7.71 4.76 -7.11
N THR A 67 -8.17 5.45 -6.08
CA THR A 67 -9.38 5.07 -5.34
C THR A 67 -10.42 6.20 -5.43
N LEU A 68 -11.63 5.92 -4.95
CA LEU A 68 -12.75 6.86 -4.80
C LEU A 68 -12.40 8.07 -3.92
#